data_AF-A0A9Q1REU9-F1
#
_entry.id   AF-A0A9Q1REU9-F1
#
_cell.length_a   1.000
_cell.length_b   1.000
_cell.length_c   1.000
_cell.angle_alpha   90.00
_cell.angle_beta   90.00
_cell.angle_gamma   90.00
#
_symmetry.space_group_name_H-M   'P 1'
#
loop_
_entity.id
_entity.type
_entity.pdbx_description
1 polymer ?
#
loop_
_entity_poly.entity_id
_entity_poly.type
_entity_poly.pdbx_seq_one_letter_code
_entity_poly.pdbx_strand_id
1 'polypeptide(L)'
;MKDVLRPVMRVMVSSELLKHADADIKVFVVSCISELSRITAPEQPYDGLMKKIFQLTVRAFEELSHSGCCYHKAVNVLETVSDVKACTCDAAAP
;
A
#
# COMPACT_ATOMS: atom_id res chain seq x y z
N MET A 1 15.78 3.12 -12.23
CA MET A 1 14.99 1.90 -11.94
C MET A 1 13.68 2.25 -11.23
N LYS A 2 13.69 3.07 -10.16
CA LYS A 2 12.49 3.54 -9.45
C LYS A 2 11.44 4.22 -10.37
N ASP A 3 11.86 5.01 -11.35
CA ASP A 3 10.93 5.71 -12.27
C ASP A 3 10.18 4.78 -13.23
N VAL A 4 10.73 3.60 -13.53
CA VAL A 4 10.10 2.62 -14.43
C VAL A 4 8.90 1.96 -13.77
N LEU A 5 8.85 1.91 -12.44
CA LEU A 5 7.78 1.29 -11.67
C LEU A 5 6.60 2.23 -11.41
N ARG A 6 6.80 3.56 -11.54
CA ARG A 6 5.73 4.55 -11.31
C ARG A 6 4.49 4.34 -12.20
N PRO A 7 4.62 4.08 -13.52
CA PRO A 7 3.46 3.77 -14.37
C PRO A 7 2.71 2.52 -13.91
N VAL A 8 3.44 1.47 -13.52
CA VAL A 8 2.86 0.21 -13.02
C VAL A 8 2.06 0.48 -11.75
N MET A 9 2.63 1.21 -10.79
CA MET A 9 1.92 1.59 -9.56
C MET A 9 0.64 2.38 -9.83
N ARG A 10 0.67 3.32 -10.79
CA ARG A 10 -0.52 4.10 -11.15
C ARG A 10 -1.65 3.23 -11.70
N VAL A 11 -1.31 2.25 -12.54
CA VAL A 11 -2.27 1.29 -13.08
C VAL A 11 -2.81 0.40 -11.96
N MET A 12 -1.95 -0.10 -11.07
CA MET A 12 -2.38 -0.95 -9.95
C MET A 12 -3.31 -0.23 -8.96
N VAL A 13 -3.01 1.02 -8.62
CA VAL A 13 -3.86 1.88 -7.76
C VAL A 13 -5.23 2.17 -8.39
N SER A 14 -5.32 2.11 -9.71
CA SER A 14 -6.57 2.32 -10.46
C SER A 14 -7.18 1.02 -10.97
N SER A 15 -6.66 -0.13 -10.52
CA SER A 15 -7.08 -1.43 -10.99
C SER A 15 -8.48 -1.77 -10.49
N GLU A 16 -9.31 -2.33 -11.37
CA GLU A 16 -10.63 -2.88 -10.99
C GLU A 16 -10.50 -4.04 -9.98
N LEU A 17 -9.31 -4.64 -9.84
CA LEU A 17 -9.03 -5.65 -8.83
C LEU A 17 -9.18 -5.12 -7.38
N LEU A 18 -8.99 -3.81 -7.17
CA LEU A 18 -9.22 -3.18 -5.86
C LEU A 18 -10.71 -3.01 -5.53
N LYS A 19 -11.59 -3.16 -6.52
CA LYS A 19 -13.05 -3.15 -6.36
C LYS A 19 -13.65 -4.56 -6.34
N HIS A 20 -12.81 -5.59 -6.36
CA HIS A 20 -13.26 -6.97 -6.36
C HIS A 20 -13.97 -7.31 -5.04
N ALA A 21 -15.03 -8.11 -5.09
CA ALA A 21 -15.83 -8.46 -3.91
C ALA A 21 -15.04 -9.33 -2.91
N ASP A 22 -14.17 -10.20 -3.43
CA ASP A 22 -13.28 -11.06 -2.65
C ASP A 22 -12.21 -10.24 -1.90
N ALA A 23 -12.21 -10.35 -0.57
CA ALA A 23 -11.25 -9.70 0.32
C ALA A 23 -9.82 -10.19 0.10
N ASP A 24 -9.60 -11.48 -0.15
CA ASP A 24 -8.26 -12.05 -0.35
C ASP A 24 -7.60 -11.49 -1.62
N ILE A 25 -8.40 -11.24 -2.67
CA ILE A 25 -7.91 -10.59 -3.90
C ILE A 25 -7.49 -9.14 -3.63
N LYS A 26 -8.32 -8.36 -2.90
CA LYS A 26 -7.98 -6.98 -2.53
C LYS A 26 -6.69 -6.92 -1.70
N VAL A 27 -6.56 -7.79 -0.70
CA VAL A 27 -5.37 -7.89 0.16
C VAL A 27 -4.12 -8.25 -0.64
N PHE A 28 -4.24 -9.16 -1.59
CA PHE A 28 -3.11 -9.51 -2.46
C PHE A 28 -2.64 -8.33 -3.31
N VAL A 29 -3.56 -7.59 -3.93
CA VAL A 29 -3.21 -6.43 -4.76
C VAL A 29 -2.55 -5.34 -3.92
N VAL A 30 -3.09 -5.07 -2.71
CA VAL A 30 -2.51 -4.09 -1.78
C VAL A 30 -1.12 -4.53 -1.31
N SER A 31 -0.90 -5.82 -1.07
CA SER A 31 0.43 -6.35 -0.75
C SER A 31 1.43 -6.05 -1.86
N CYS A 32 1.09 -6.29 -3.12
CA CYS A 32 1.96 -5.94 -4.24
C CYS A 32 2.21 -4.42 -4.35
N ILE A 33 1.19 -3.59 -4.13
CA ILE A 33 1.34 -2.13 -4.13
C ILE A 33 2.29 -1.68 -3.02
N SER A 34 2.17 -2.24 -1.81
CA SER A 34 3.04 -1.91 -0.67
C SER A 34 4.50 -2.28 -0.94
N GLU A 35 4.75 -3.45 -1.51
CA GLU A 35 6.09 -3.89 -1.94
C GLU A 35 6.70 -2.93 -2.98
N LEU A 36 5.93 -2.61 -4.03
CA LEU A 36 6.36 -1.64 -5.03
C LEU A 36 6.63 -0.27 -4.42
N SER A 37 5.78 0.15 -3.50
CA SER A 37 5.92 1.42 -2.78
C SER A 37 7.19 1.46 -1.93
N ARG A 38 7.59 0.34 -1.32
CA ARG A 38 8.88 0.23 -0.62
C ARG A 38 10.06 0.40 -1.58
N ILE A 39 10.01 -0.23 -2.76
CA ILE A 39 11.07 -0.12 -3.78
C ILE A 39 11.15 1.30 -4.34
N THR A 40 10.01 1.92 -4.60
CA THR A 40 9.91 3.27 -5.19
C THR A 40 9.85 4.37 -4.15
N ALA A 41 9.99 4.04 -2.86
CA ALA A 41 9.83 4.98 -1.76
C ALA A 41 10.62 6.26 -2.06
N PRO A 42 9.95 7.43 -2.11
CA PRO A 42 10.62 8.70 -2.32
C PRO A 42 11.23 9.20 -0.99
N GLU A 43 12.38 9.86 -1.06
CA GLU A 43 12.96 10.63 0.05
C GLU A 43 12.23 11.99 0.24
N GLN A 44 10.89 12.00 0.15
CA GLN A 44 10.01 13.18 0.11
C GLN A 44 10.03 14.01 -1.20
N PRO A 45 8.95 14.75 -1.51
CA PRO A 45 7.66 14.84 -0.80
C PRO A 45 6.63 13.82 -1.28
N TYR A 46 5.70 13.47 -0.37
CA TYR A 46 4.56 12.59 -0.63
C TYR A 46 3.67 13.18 -1.72
N ASP A 47 3.72 12.60 -2.91
CA ASP A 47 2.87 12.99 -4.04
C ASP A 47 1.43 12.42 -3.90
N GLY A 48 0.53 12.87 -4.78
CA GLY A 48 -0.87 12.43 -4.77
C GLY A 48 -1.05 10.92 -5.01
N LEU A 49 -0.09 10.25 -5.65
CA LEU A 49 -0.12 8.79 -5.84
C LEU A 49 0.16 8.08 -4.52
N MET A 50 1.18 8.51 -3.77
CA MET A 50 1.51 7.94 -2.47
C MET A 50 0.39 8.13 -1.45
N LYS A 51 -0.29 9.29 -1.45
CA LYS A 51 -1.48 9.50 -0.62
C LYS A 51 -2.57 8.47 -0.91
N LYS A 52 -2.80 8.16 -2.20
CA LYS A 52 -3.83 7.20 -2.61
C LYS A 52 -3.44 5.77 -2.24
N ILE A 53 -2.16 5.42 -2.36
CA ILE A 53 -1.62 4.14 -1.90
C ILE A 53 -1.85 3.99 -0.40
N PHE A 54 -1.48 5.00 0.39
CA PHE A 54 -1.69 4.96 1.84
C PHE A 54 -3.15 4.73 2.22
N GLN A 55 -4.08 5.42 1.54
CA GLN A 55 -5.52 5.21 1.75
C GLN A 55 -5.97 3.78 1.42
N LEU A 56 -5.45 3.19 0.34
CA LEU A 56 -5.75 1.80 -0.02
C LEU A 56 -5.20 0.82 1.02
N THR A 57 -4.00 1.08 1.53
CA THR A 57 -3.37 0.26 2.57
C THR A 57 -4.15 0.32 3.89
N VAL A 58 -4.59 1.51 4.32
CA VAL A 58 -5.43 1.63 5.52
C VAL A 58 -6.78 0.94 5.34
N ARG A 59 -7.41 1.05 4.17
CA ARG A 59 -8.67 0.32 3.87
C ARG A 59 -8.46 -1.19 3.86
N ALA A 60 -7.32 -1.66 3.37
CA ALA A 60 -7.02 -3.08 3.40
C ALA A 60 -7.01 -3.63 4.82
N PHE A 61 -6.60 -2.85 5.83
CA PHE A 61 -6.64 -3.26 7.24
C PHE A 61 -8.04 -3.64 7.72
N GLU A 62 -9.08 -2.99 7.22
CA GLU A 62 -10.46 -3.38 7.50
C GLU A 62 -10.78 -4.75 6.88
N GLU A 63 -10.31 -4.99 5.66
CA GLU A 63 -10.46 -6.27 4.95
C GLU A 63 -9.60 -7.39 5.57
N LEU A 64 -8.47 -7.06 6.20
CA LEU A 64 -7.60 -8.03 6.89
C LEU A 64 -8.32 -8.73 8.04
N SER A 65 -9.25 -8.05 8.70
CA SER A 65 -10.07 -8.67 9.77
C SER A 65 -10.99 -9.79 9.25
N HIS A 66 -11.23 -9.84 7.94
CA HIS A 66 -12.06 -10.82 7.27
C HIS A 66 -11.26 -11.82 6.41
N SER A 67 -9.95 -11.59 6.19
CA SER A 67 -9.11 -12.44 5.35
C SER A 67 -8.61 -13.66 6.12
N GLY A 68 -9.29 -14.80 6.00
CA GLY A 68 -8.89 -16.05 6.64
C GLY A 68 -7.60 -16.65 6.04
N CYS A 69 -7.52 -16.75 4.71
CA CYS A 69 -6.39 -17.38 4.02
C CYS A 69 -5.21 -16.44 3.76
N CYS A 70 -5.43 -15.12 3.74
CA CYS A 70 -4.39 -14.13 3.45
C CYS A 70 -3.83 -13.40 4.68
N TYR A 71 -4.06 -13.90 5.90
CA TYR A 71 -3.57 -13.26 7.13
C TYR A 71 -2.05 -13.01 7.13
N HIS A 72 -1.22 -13.89 6.58
CA HIS A 72 0.22 -13.63 6.48
C HIS A 72 0.55 -12.44 5.55
N LYS A 73 -0.19 -12.29 4.45
CA LYS A 73 -0.04 -11.13 3.54
C LYS A 73 -0.49 -9.84 4.23
N ALA A 74 -1.52 -9.94 5.07
CA ALA A 74 -2.01 -8.90 5.97
C ALA A 74 -0.87 -8.35 6.86
N VAL A 75 -0.17 -9.27 7.53
CA VAL A 75 0.97 -8.96 8.39
C VAL A 75 2.13 -8.34 7.58
N ASN A 76 2.48 -8.90 6.43
CA ASN A 76 3.56 -8.34 5.58
C ASN A 76 3.25 -6.91 5.10
N VAL A 77 1.98 -6.57 4.84
CA VAL A 77 1.57 -5.20 4.52
C VAL A 77 1.81 -4.26 5.69
N LEU A 78 1.45 -4.68 6.91
CA LEU A 78 1.67 -3.89 8.14
C LEU A 78 3.16 -3.66 8.40
N GLU A 79 3.98 -4.71 8.27
CA GLU A 79 5.44 -4.62 8.40
C GLU A 79 6.03 -3.67 7.36
N THR A 80 5.61 -3.80 6.10
CA THR A 80 6.08 -2.92 5.03
C THR A 80 5.76 -1.45 5.30
N VAL A 81 4.55 -1.14 5.77
CA VAL A 81 4.14 0.23 6.14
C VAL A 81 4.99 0.79 7.27
N SER A 82 5.31 -0.04 8.27
CA SER A 82 6.21 0.31 9.37
C SER A 82 7.61 0.62 8.85
N ASP A 83 8.16 -0.23 7.99
CA ASP A 83 9.52 -0.10 7.46
C ASP A 83 9.69 1.15 6.60
N VAL A 84 8.69 1.49 5.78
CA VAL A 84 8.74 2.72 4.96
C VAL A 84 8.40 3.98 5.75
N LYS A 85 8.21 3.89 7.07
CA LYS A 85 7.81 5.00 7.95
C LYS A 85 6.60 5.77 7.40
N ALA A 86 5.68 5.09 6.70
CA ALA A 86 4.58 5.77 6.01
C ALA A 86 3.59 6.45 6.96
N CYS A 87 3.61 6.08 8.24
CA CYS A 87 2.76 6.65 9.29
C CYS A 87 3.48 7.67 10.20
N THR A 88 4.70 8.10 9.88
CA THR A 88 5.35 9.13 10.72
C THR A 88 4.67 10.47 10.49
N CYS A 89 3.76 10.84 11.39
CA CYS A 89 3.53 12.25 11.67
C CYS A 89 4.88 12.80 12.14
N ASP A 90 5.52 13.68 11.37
CA ASP A 90 6.61 14.48 11.90
C ASP A 90 6.04 15.28 13.08
N ALA A 91 6.29 14.82 14.31
CA ALA A 91 6.04 15.56 15.54
C ALA A 91 7.09 16.67 15.74
N ALA A 92 7.67 17.16 14.65
CA ALA A 92 8.71 18.19 14.60
C ALA A 92 8.46 19.09 13.40
N ALA A 93 7.36 19.83 13.42
CA ALA A 93 7.25 21.10 12.72
C ALA A 93 6.84 22.15 13.77
N PRO A 94 7.48 23.33 13.77
CA PRO A 94 7.60 24.23 14.93
C PRO A 94 6.28 24.79 15.46
#